data_AF-A0A7R8WRK7-F1
#
_entry.id   AF-A0A7R8WRK7-F1
#
_cell.length_a   1.000
_cell.length_b   1.000
_cell.length_c   1.000
_cell.angle_alpha   90.00
_cell.angle_beta   90.00
_cell.angle_gamma   90.00
#
_symmetry.space_group_name_H-M   'P 1'
#
loop_
_entity.id
_entity.type
_entity.pdbx_description
1 polymer ?
#
loop_
_entity_poly.entity_id
_entity_poly.type
_entity_poly.pdbx_seq_one_letter_code
_entity_poly.pdbx_strand_id
1 'polypeptide(L)'
;ADLLLAGSNEIAKGNLDLSKRTESQAANLEETAASMAQMTSTVQQNASNAQRATQQAYNARLLAQEGGQIVDQAIGAMTAINTSSNKIGDIISVIDEIAFQTNLLALNAAVEAAHAGEQGRGFAVVAAEVRQLAQRCGDAAQEITVLIQDSMSKVQGGAKLVDDSGRALQQIVASVNEVNEIITEISNANQEQAEGIQQVNAAVLHMDEMTQQNAALVEEVTASSETLHDQASELKELVAFFRLGDTPASSSLKKAGRTPVDQTELAKDIDGIKASIGKPTVDDFQHLKRMERWGRVSAVLGYSMAWIFPFNLLGAFLISIGNITRWANVAHPVLHGAYDKVPGIPERYTRKGFAKGWRRLIDWMDWIQPAAWDREHNKLHHYNLGEDTDPDNIEINMEWLRHSSLPMWLRYAIVILFAGMWKPAYYAPNTIKMLGNEERRRNNQPEHDTFFRADAWNPFKPDGRSLWFGSYLPYIGVRFILLPALFLPLGMEAVMNVFYASLLAEFFANLHSFLVIVPNHSADDIYRFEEPGKSRGEFYLRQIIGTVNYNTGSNTVDFLHGWLNYQVEHHLFPALPLNHYQAMQPVVKQVCEKHQLPYRQESVFKRLRMTLDLMVGKTHLLVIKHA
;
A
#
# COMPACT_ATOMS: atom_id res chain seq x y z
N ALA A 1 -6.68 24.71 67.71
CA ALA A 1 -6.03 23.51 67.15
C ALA A 1 -6.92 22.83 66.12
N ASP A 2 -8.09 22.28 66.49
CA ASP A 2 -8.91 21.51 65.53
C ASP A 2 -9.40 22.31 64.31
N LEU A 3 -9.75 23.59 64.47
CA LEU A 3 -10.09 24.47 63.34
C LEU A 3 -8.90 24.73 62.38
N LEU A 4 -7.68 24.81 62.90
CA LEU A 4 -6.46 24.98 62.09
C LEU A 4 -6.08 23.69 61.35
N LEU A 5 -6.22 22.53 62.00
CA LEU A 5 -6.06 21.22 61.36
C LEU A 5 -7.10 21.02 60.24
N ALA A 6 -8.36 21.37 60.50
CA ALA A 6 -9.41 21.29 59.49
C ALA A 6 -9.14 22.25 58.31
N GLY A 7 -8.71 23.49 58.60
CA GLY A 7 -8.36 24.47 57.57
C GLY A 7 -7.16 24.07 56.72
N SER A 8 -6.06 23.60 57.34
CA SER A 8 -4.88 23.12 56.61
C SER A 8 -5.21 21.88 55.75
N ASN A 9 -6.02 20.94 56.26
CA ASN A 9 -6.46 19.78 55.47
C ASN A 9 -7.32 20.18 54.27
N GLU A 10 -8.17 21.19 54.40
CA GLU A 10 -8.98 21.69 53.29
C GLU A 10 -8.12 22.42 52.24
N ILE A 11 -7.11 23.19 52.67
CA ILE A 11 -6.12 23.80 51.75
C ILE A 11 -5.32 22.72 51.04
N ALA A 12 -4.81 21.72 51.75
CA ALA A 12 -4.06 20.61 51.15
C ALA A 12 -4.92 19.85 50.11
N LYS A 13 -6.20 19.62 50.41
CA LYS A 13 -7.14 18.99 49.48
C LYS A 13 -7.42 19.85 48.26
N GLY A 14 -7.64 21.16 48.44
CA GLY A 14 -7.84 22.10 47.33
C GLY A 14 -6.60 22.24 46.46
N ASN A 15 -5.41 22.22 47.07
CA ASN A 15 -4.15 22.30 46.36
C ASN A 15 -3.82 21.00 45.59
N LEU A 16 -4.23 19.85 46.12
CA LEU A 16 -4.15 18.56 45.42
C LEU A 16 -5.11 18.49 44.22
N ASP A 17 -6.26 19.17 44.27
CA ASP A 17 -7.14 19.35 43.11
C ASP A 17 -6.53 20.30 42.08
N LEU A 18 -5.96 21.43 42.52
CA LEU A 18 -5.24 22.36 41.64
C LEU A 18 -4.06 21.67 40.94
N SER A 19 -3.26 20.90 41.67
CA SER A 19 -2.17 20.06 41.14
C SER A 19 -2.65 19.17 39.99
N LYS A 20 -3.72 18.39 40.21
CA LYS A 20 -4.29 17.52 39.16
C LYS A 20 -4.78 18.29 37.94
N ARG A 21 -5.38 19.47 38.16
CA ARG A 21 -5.84 20.33 37.06
C ARG A 21 -4.67 20.92 36.28
N THR A 22 -3.60 21.33 36.96
CA THR A 22 -2.36 21.81 36.34
C THR A 22 -1.67 20.71 35.54
N GLU A 23 -1.58 19.49 36.07
CA GLU A 23 -1.07 18.31 35.34
C GLU A 23 -1.91 18.00 34.10
N SER A 24 -3.24 18.00 34.24
CA SER A 24 -4.14 17.81 33.09
C SER A 24 -4.02 18.93 32.06
N GLN A 25 -3.81 20.17 32.50
CA GLN A 25 -3.63 21.32 31.61
C GLN A 25 -2.31 21.22 30.85
N ALA A 26 -1.23 20.78 31.51
CA ALA A 26 0.06 20.52 30.87
C ALA A 26 -0.07 19.44 29.77
N ALA A 27 -0.74 18.33 30.07
CA ALA A 27 -1.00 17.27 29.07
C ALA A 27 -1.82 17.78 27.87
N ASN A 28 -2.84 18.60 28.10
CA ASN A 28 -3.63 19.21 27.02
C ASN A 28 -2.81 20.22 26.18
N LEU A 29 -1.89 20.95 26.82
CA LEU A 29 -0.99 21.88 26.12
C LEU A 29 0.03 21.13 25.26
N GLU A 30 0.55 19.98 25.72
CA GLU A 30 1.41 19.11 24.89
C GLU A 30 0.67 18.58 23.66
N GLU A 31 -0.57 18.13 23.81
CA GLU A 31 -1.41 17.68 22.68
C GLU A 31 -1.71 18.83 21.71
N THR A 32 -1.99 20.03 22.23
CA THR A 32 -2.21 21.24 21.43
C THR A 32 -0.94 21.62 20.68
N ALA A 33 0.23 21.61 21.31
CA ALA A 33 1.51 21.90 20.68
C ALA A 33 1.86 20.89 19.59
N ALA A 34 1.61 19.58 19.82
CA ALA A 34 1.80 18.55 18.80
C ALA A 34 0.87 18.76 17.60
N SER A 35 -0.40 19.09 17.85
CA SER A 35 -1.39 19.43 16.81
C SER A 35 -0.97 20.66 16.01
N MET A 36 -0.42 21.67 16.68
CA MET A 36 0.10 22.90 16.06
C MET A 36 1.33 22.64 15.20
N ALA A 37 2.24 21.76 15.62
CA ALA A 37 3.39 21.36 14.82
C ALA A 37 2.96 20.62 13.54
N GLN A 38 1.98 19.71 13.66
CA GLN A 38 1.40 19.03 12.51
C GLN A 38 0.68 20.01 11.56
N MET A 39 -0.07 20.97 12.10
CA MET A 39 -0.76 21.99 11.30
C MET A 39 0.25 22.87 10.55
N THR A 40 1.33 23.29 11.21
CA THR A 40 2.43 24.04 10.59
C THR A 40 3.06 23.27 9.44
N SER A 41 3.36 21.98 9.66
CA SER A 41 3.90 21.10 8.62
C SER A 41 2.95 20.97 7.42
N THR A 42 1.66 20.80 7.68
CA THR A 42 0.63 20.69 6.65
C THR A 42 0.49 21.97 5.82
N VAL A 43 0.49 23.14 6.47
CA VAL A 43 0.44 24.43 5.76
C VAL A 43 1.69 24.64 4.91
N GLN A 44 2.88 24.30 5.41
CA GLN A 44 4.12 24.37 4.64
C GLN A 44 4.09 23.44 3.41
N GLN A 45 3.57 22.23 3.58
CA GLN A 45 3.39 21.27 2.49
C GLN A 45 2.37 21.76 1.47
N ASN A 46 1.26 22.37 1.91
CA ASN A 46 0.25 22.97 1.02
C ASN A 46 0.84 24.12 0.21
N ALA A 47 1.65 24.98 0.82
CA ALA A 47 2.35 26.05 0.11
C ALA A 47 3.30 25.51 -0.97
N SER A 48 4.08 24.47 -0.65
CA SER A 48 4.95 23.80 -1.64
C SER A 48 4.14 23.14 -2.77
N ASN A 49 3.03 22.50 -2.44
CA ASN A 49 2.14 21.88 -3.42
C ASN A 49 1.49 22.93 -4.34
N ALA A 50 1.07 24.08 -3.81
CA ALA A 50 0.53 25.17 -4.60
C ALA A 50 1.57 25.68 -5.62
N GLN A 51 2.82 25.91 -5.19
CA GLN A 51 3.91 26.29 -6.12
C GLN A 51 4.14 25.26 -7.23
N ARG A 52 4.12 23.97 -6.89
CA ARG A 52 4.25 22.89 -7.88
C ARG A 52 3.06 22.85 -8.84
N ALA A 53 1.85 23.08 -8.34
CA ALA A 53 0.64 23.14 -9.15
C ALA A 53 0.68 24.32 -10.13
N THR A 54 1.15 25.50 -9.70
CA THR A 54 1.37 26.66 -10.58
C THR A 54 2.30 26.31 -11.74
N GLN A 55 3.42 25.64 -11.47
CA GLN A 55 4.36 25.24 -12.53
C GLN A 55 3.74 24.24 -13.50
N GLN A 56 2.94 23.30 -13.01
CA GLN A 56 2.23 22.32 -13.84
C GLN A 56 1.16 22.98 -14.71
N ALA A 57 0.36 23.89 -14.15
CA ALA A 57 -0.63 24.66 -14.87
C ALA A 57 0.02 25.52 -15.97
N TYR A 58 1.14 26.16 -15.68
CA TYR A 58 1.92 26.90 -16.67
C TYR A 58 2.36 26.02 -17.84
N ASN A 59 2.93 24.84 -17.57
CA ASN A 59 3.36 23.90 -18.61
C ASN A 59 2.18 23.38 -19.44
N ALA A 60 1.05 23.08 -18.80
CA ALA A 60 -0.16 22.63 -19.49
C ALA A 60 -0.72 23.71 -20.42
N ARG A 61 -0.69 24.98 -20.00
CA ARG A 61 -1.06 26.12 -20.85
C ARG A 61 -0.16 26.24 -22.08
N LEU A 62 1.17 26.11 -21.91
CA LEU A 62 2.11 26.16 -23.04
C LEU A 62 1.81 25.06 -24.07
N LEU A 63 1.60 23.82 -23.62
CA LEU A 63 1.25 22.70 -24.51
C LEU A 63 -0.08 22.92 -25.23
N ALA A 64 -1.09 23.48 -24.55
CA ALA A 64 -2.37 23.80 -25.16
C ALA A 64 -2.24 24.93 -26.21
N GLN A 65 -1.38 25.93 -25.96
CA GLN A 65 -1.07 26.98 -26.93
C GLN A 65 -0.34 26.44 -28.17
N GLU A 66 0.65 25.57 -27.97
CA GLU A 66 1.35 24.87 -29.06
C GLU A 66 0.39 23.99 -29.88
N GLY A 67 -0.49 23.24 -29.21
CA GLY A 67 -1.55 22.48 -29.86
C GLY A 67 -2.48 23.37 -30.71
N GLY A 68 -2.80 24.57 -30.21
CA GLY A 68 -3.58 25.56 -30.96
C GLY A 68 -2.89 25.98 -32.25
N GLN A 69 -1.58 26.26 -32.21
CA GLN A 69 -0.81 26.60 -33.42
C GLN A 69 -0.79 25.48 -34.45
N ILE A 70 -0.69 24.21 -34.01
CA ILE A 70 -0.73 23.05 -34.90
C ILE A 70 -2.11 22.93 -35.58
N VAL A 71 -3.19 23.19 -34.84
CA VAL A 71 -4.56 23.21 -35.38
C VAL A 71 -4.73 24.33 -36.41
N ASP A 72 -4.23 25.53 -36.14
CA ASP A 72 -4.28 26.66 -37.10
C ASP A 72 -3.56 26.31 -38.43
N GLN A 73 -2.41 25.64 -38.34
CA GLN A 73 -1.70 25.13 -39.52
C GLN A 73 -2.52 24.07 -40.28
N ALA A 74 -3.19 23.16 -39.56
CA ALA A 74 -4.04 22.14 -40.16
C ALA A 74 -5.26 22.74 -40.88
N ILE A 75 -5.89 23.80 -40.33
CA ILE A 75 -6.97 24.56 -40.99
C ILE A 75 -6.46 25.19 -42.29
N GLY A 76 -5.26 25.78 -42.26
CA GLY A 76 -4.60 26.33 -43.45
C GLY A 76 -4.39 25.28 -44.55
N ALA A 77 -3.91 24.08 -44.18
CA ALA A 77 -3.72 22.98 -45.11
C ALA A 77 -5.05 22.47 -45.72
N MET A 78 -6.10 22.33 -44.91
CA MET A 78 -7.43 21.93 -45.40
C MET A 78 -8.01 22.96 -46.36
N THR A 79 -7.81 24.25 -46.10
CA THR A 79 -8.22 25.33 -47.01
C THR A 79 -7.48 25.24 -48.35
N ALA A 80 -6.17 25.00 -48.33
CA ALA A 80 -5.39 24.82 -49.56
C ALA A 80 -5.82 23.60 -50.38
N ILE A 81 -6.17 22.49 -49.72
CA ILE A 81 -6.71 21.28 -50.38
C ILE A 81 -8.07 21.60 -51.03
N ASN A 82 -8.95 22.32 -50.33
CA ASN A 82 -10.26 22.71 -50.85
C ASN A 82 -10.13 23.62 -52.09
N THR A 83 -9.25 24.63 -52.04
CA THR A 83 -8.94 25.49 -53.20
C THR A 83 -8.38 24.69 -54.38
N SER A 84 -7.47 23.75 -54.12
CA SER A 84 -6.89 22.89 -55.16
C SER A 84 -7.94 21.98 -55.79
N SER A 85 -8.84 21.41 -54.98
CA SER A 85 -9.92 20.53 -55.44
C SER A 85 -10.92 21.27 -56.33
N ASN A 86 -11.30 22.50 -55.97
CA ASN A 86 -12.14 23.35 -56.83
C ASN A 86 -11.49 23.59 -58.20
N LYS A 87 -10.20 23.92 -58.21
CA LYS A 87 -9.46 24.16 -59.46
C LYS A 87 -9.40 22.92 -60.35
N ILE A 88 -9.28 21.73 -59.76
CA ILE A 88 -9.36 20.47 -60.52
C ILE A 88 -10.78 20.30 -61.09
N GLY A 89 -11.83 20.60 -60.31
CA GLY A 89 -13.22 20.58 -60.80
C GLY A 89 -13.46 21.49 -62.01
N ASP A 90 -12.91 22.70 -61.98
CA ASP A 90 -12.97 23.64 -63.12
C ASP A 90 -12.27 23.06 -64.37
N ILE A 91 -11.10 22.45 -64.20
CA ILE A 91 -10.35 21.82 -65.30
C ILE A 91 -11.12 20.64 -65.90
N ILE A 92 -11.73 19.80 -65.06
CA ILE A 92 -12.52 18.66 -65.51
C ILE A 92 -13.78 19.11 -66.26
N SER A 93 -14.39 20.22 -65.83
CA SER A 93 -15.53 20.83 -66.54
C SER A 93 -15.14 21.27 -67.96
N VAL A 94 -13.95 21.86 -68.14
CA VAL A 94 -13.42 22.19 -69.48
C VAL A 94 -13.14 20.94 -70.31
N ILE A 95 -12.65 19.86 -69.71
CA ILE A 95 -12.42 18.59 -70.42
C ILE A 95 -13.74 17.97 -70.90
N ASP A 96 -14.80 18.00 -70.08
CA ASP A 96 -16.13 17.54 -70.48
C ASP A 96 -16.69 18.38 -71.65
N GLU A 97 -16.51 19.71 -71.60
CA GLU A 97 -16.88 20.59 -72.71
C GLU A 97 -16.11 20.26 -74.00
N ILE A 98 -14.79 20.04 -73.92
CA ILE A 98 -13.97 19.63 -75.08
C ILE A 98 -14.44 18.28 -75.63
N ALA A 99 -14.75 17.31 -74.76
CA ALA A 99 -15.28 16.01 -75.15
C ALA A 99 -16.62 16.16 -75.88
N PHE A 100 -17.53 16.99 -75.38
CA PHE A 100 -18.81 17.28 -76.01
C PHE A 100 -18.64 17.95 -77.38
N GLN A 101 -17.79 18.98 -77.49
CA GLN A 101 -17.47 19.64 -78.76
C GLN A 101 -16.85 18.66 -79.77
N THR A 102 -15.94 17.80 -79.34
CA THR A 102 -15.31 16.77 -80.18
C THR A 102 -16.34 15.76 -80.69
N ASN A 103 -17.30 15.35 -79.84
CA ASN A 103 -18.40 14.48 -80.22
C ASN A 103 -19.31 15.12 -81.29
N LEU A 104 -19.59 16.43 -81.18
CA LEU A 104 -20.35 17.17 -82.21
C LEU A 104 -19.57 17.32 -83.52
N LEU A 105 -18.27 17.63 -83.46
CA LEU A 105 -17.39 17.70 -84.63
C LEU A 105 -17.32 16.36 -85.36
N ALA A 106 -17.16 15.27 -84.62
CA ALA A 106 -17.12 13.91 -85.16
C ALA A 106 -18.46 13.50 -85.79
N LEU A 107 -19.58 13.91 -85.20
CA LEU A 107 -20.91 13.72 -85.78
C LEU A 107 -21.05 14.46 -87.12
N ASN A 108 -20.64 15.73 -87.18
CA ASN A 108 -20.67 16.51 -88.42
C ASN A 108 -19.78 15.88 -89.51
N ALA A 109 -18.59 15.41 -89.15
CA ALA A 109 -17.69 14.71 -90.07
C ALA A 109 -18.29 13.39 -90.58
N ALA A 110 -18.97 12.63 -89.72
CA ALA A 110 -19.66 11.40 -90.12
C ALA A 110 -20.81 11.67 -91.12
N VAL A 111 -21.55 12.77 -90.92
CA VAL A 111 -22.61 13.22 -91.84
C VAL A 111 -22.03 13.62 -93.20
N GLU A 112 -20.95 14.39 -93.22
CA GLU A 112 -20.29 14.82 -94.47
C GLU A 112 -19.67 13.62 -95.23
N ALA A 113 -19.06 12.69 -94.48
CA ALA A 113 -18.54 11.44 -95.04
C ALA A 113 -19.65 10.57 -95.67
N ALA A 114 -20.86 10.55 -95.09
CA ALA A 114 -22.01 9.90 -95.69
C ALA A 114 -22.51 10.62 -96.95
N HIS A 115 -22.40 11.94 -96.99
CA HIS A 115 -22.75 12.76 -98.17
C HIS A 115 -21.83 12.49 -99.37
N ALA A 116 -20.55 12.22 -99.12
CA ALA A 116 -19.55 11.89 -100.14
C ALA A 116 -19.64 10.44 -100.72
N GLY A 117 -20.57 9.61 -100.25
CA GLY A 117 -20.79 8.25 -100.75
C GLY A 117 -19.59 7.31 -100.57
N GLU A 118 -19.28 6.49 -101.57
CA GLU A 118 -18.18 5.50 -101.50
C GLU A 118 -16.79 6.14 -101.27
N GLN A 119 -16.58 7.40 -101.69
CA GLN A 119 -15.30 8.11 -101.47
C GLN A 119 -15.10 8.55 -100.01
N GLY A 120 -16.19 8.69 -99.23
CA GLY A 120 -16.15 9.10 -97.82
C GLY A 120 -16.05 7.95 -96.82
N ARG A 121 -16.05 6.69 -97.28
CA ARG A 121 -16.20 5.51 -96.42
C ARG A 121 -15.09 5.36 -95.37
N GLY A 122 -13.85 5.70 -95.72
CA GLY A 122 -12.73 5.71 -94.78
C GLY A 122 -12.85 6.82 -93.71
N PHE A 123 -13.31 8.02 -94.11
CA PHE A 123 -13.56 9.14 -93.19
C PHE A 123 -14.70 8.84 -92.22
N ALA A 124 -15.75 8.13 -92.66
CA ALA A 124 -16.87 7.74 -91.81
C ALA A 124 -16.44 6.84 -90.65
N VAL A 125 -15.51 5.89 -90.87
CA VAL A 125 -14.98 5.01 -89.83
C VAL A 125 -14.17 5.79 -88.80
N VAL A 126 -13.29 6.69 -89.25
CA VAL A 126 -12.49 7.54 -88.36
C VAL A 126 -13.40 8.47 -87.54
N ALA A 127 -14.42 9.06 -88.17
CA ALA A 127 -15.39 9.90 -87.47
C ALA A 127 -16.18 9.14 -86.38
N ALA A 128 -16.56 7.88 -86.64
CA ALA A 128 -17.21 7.04 -85.64
C ALA A 128 -16.28 6.71 -84.45
N GLU A 129 -15.00 6.40 -84.71
CA GLU A 129 -14.02 6.10 -83.66
C GLU A 129 -13.71 7.34 -82.79
N VAL A 130 -13.52 8.51 -83.42
CA VAL A 130 -13.32 9.79 -82.70
C VAL A 130 -14.55 10.12 -81.85
N ARG A 131 -15.76 9.86 -82.35
CA ARG A 131 -17.00 10.05 -81.60
C ARG A 131 -17.07 9.14 -80.37
N GLN A 132 -16.74 7.85 -80.53
CA GLN A 132 -16.73 6.89 -79.41
C GLN A 132 -15.68 7.27 -78.36
N LEU A 133 -14.49 7.73 -78.79
CA LEU A 133 -13.46 8.22 -77.87
C LEU A 133 -13.91 9.47 -77.10
N ALA A 134 -14.58 10.40 -77.79
CA ALA A 134 -15.14 11.61 -77.18
C ALA A 134 -16.21 11.28 -76.12
N GLN A 135 -17.11 10.33 -76.41
CA GLN A 135 -18.09 9.84 -75.42
C GLN A 135 -17.42 9.23 -74.19
N ARG A 136 -16.43 8.34 -74.39
CA ARG A 136 -15.66 7.75 -73.29
C ARG A 136 -14.92 8.80 -72.44
N CYS A 137 -14.42 9.86 -73.07
CA CYS A 137 -13.78 10.98 -72.37
C CYS A 137 -14.77 11.74 -71.49
N GLY A 138 -15.98 12.00 -72.00
CA GLY A 138 -17.08 12.62 -71.25
C GLY A 138 -17.51 11.78 -70.05
N ASP A 139 -17.72 10.47 -70.25
CA ASP A 139 -18.09 9.54 -69.16
C ASP A 139 -17.03 9.55 -68.03
N ALA A 140 -15.74 9.50 -68.41
CA ALA A 140 -14.63 9.57 -67.44
C ALA A 140 -14.54 10.93 -66.73
N ALA A 141 -14.78 12.03 -67.44
CA ALA A 141 -14.81 13.37 -66.86
C ALA A 141 -15.95 13.51 -65.83
N GLN A 142 -17.13 12.94 -66.11
CA GLN A 142 -18.25 12.89 -65.18
C GLN A 142 -17.93 12.07 -63.93
N GLU A 143 -17.30 10.90 -64.09
CA GLU A 143 -16.88 10.07 -62.94
C GLU A 143 -15.87 10.80 -62.04
N ILE A 144 -14.88 11.48 -62.63
CA ILE A 144 -13.91 12.29 -61.89
C ILE A 144 -14.60 13.46 -61.17
N THR A 145 -15.60 14.09 -61.80
CA THR A 145 -16.38 15.17 -61.19
C THR A 145 -17.07 14.70 -59.89
N VAL A 146 -17.68 13.52 -59.91
CA VAL A 146 -18.31 12.92 -58.71
C VAL A 146 -17.27 12.68 -57.61
N LEU A 147 -16.09 12.14 -57.95
CA LEU A 147 -15.01 11.89 -56.98
C LEU A 147 -14.45 13.18 -56.35
N ILE A 148 -14.35 14.26 -57.14
CA ILE A 148 -13.95 15.58 -56.64
C ILE A 148 -15.00 16.14 -55.68
N GLN A 149 -16.29 16.04 -56.03
CA GLN A 149 -17.38 16.48 -55.15
C GLN A 149 -17.39 15.73 -53.82
N ASP A 150 -17.20 14.41 -53.83
CA ASP A 150 -17.08 13.60 -52.61
C ASP A 150 -15.86 14.00 -51.77
N SER A 151 -14.71 14.22 -52.42
CA SER A 151 -13.49 14.68 -51.76
C SER A 151 -13.66 16.05 -51.10
N MET A 152 -14.32 16.99 -51.77
CA MET A 152 -14.63 18.30 -51.21
C MET A 152 -15.55 18.19 -49.99
N SER A 153 -16.57 17.35 -50.04
CA SER A 153 -17.47 17.11 -48.89
C SER A 153 -16.70 16.56 -47.68
N LYS A 154 -15.80 15.60 -47.91
CA LYS A 154 -14.94 15.04 -46.84
C LYS A 154 -13.97 16.06 -46.26
N VAL A 155 -13.35 16.90 -47.10
CA VAL A 155 -12.45 17.98 -46.67
C VAL A 155 -13.21 19.02 -45.84
N GLN A 156 -14.42 19.40 -46.23
CA GLN A 156 -15.27 20.30 -45.44
C GLN A 156 -15.63 19.71 -44.07
N GLY A 157 -15.97 18.42 -44.03
CA GLY A 157 -16.21 17.69 -42.77
C GLY A 157 -14.97 17.66 -41.88
N GLY A 158 -13.80 17.38 -42.46
CA GLY A 158 -12.52 17.39 -41.75
C GLY A 158 -12.14 18.77 -41.22
N ALA A 159 -12.30 19.83 -42.03
CA ALA A 159 -12.05 21.21 -41.62
C ALA A 159 -12.91 21.62 -40.42
N LYS A 160 -14.18 21.22 -40.40
CA LYS A 160 -15.07 21.45 -39.26
C LYS A 160 -14.59 20.77 -37.98
N LEU A 161 -14.18 19.49 -38.06
CA LEU A 161 -13.67 18.76 -36.89
C LEU A 161 -12.37 19.37 -36.34
N VAL A 162 -11.50 19.87 -37.21
CA VAL A 162 -10.26 20.55 -36.84
C VAL A 162 -10.57 21.92 -36.19
N ASP A 163 -11.52 22.69 -36.72
CA ASP A 163 -12.01 23.93 -36.10
C ASP A 163 -12.61 23.69 -34.71
N ASP A 164 -13.47 22.67 -34.57
CA ASP A 164 -14.04 22.24 -33.29
C ASP A 164 -12.94 21.88 -32.27
N SER A 165 -11.87 21.22 -32.74
CA SER A 165 -10.70 20.88 -31.91
C SER A 165 -9.94 22.14 -31.47
N GLY A 166 -9.81 23.14 -32.35
CA GLY A 166 -9.20 24.44 -32.02
C GLY A 166 -9.98 25.18 -30.94
N ARG A 167 -11.32 25.21 -31.04
CA ARG A 167 -12.18 25.80 -30.02
C ARG A 167 -12.07 25.07 -28.67
N ALA A 168 -11.98 23.75 -28.67
CA ALA A 168 -11.76 22.97 -27.45
C ALA A 168 -10.42 23.30 -26.78
N LEU A 169 -9.34 23.47 -27.56
CA LEU A 169 -8.04 23.88 -27.02
C LEU A 169 -8.07 25.30 -26.42
N GLN A 170 -8.79 26.23 -27.03
CA GLN A 170 -9.00 27.57 -26.46
C GLN A 170 -9.74 27.51 -25.11
N GLN A 171 -10.76 26.65 -25.00
CA GLN A 171 -11.47 26.42 -23.74
C GLN A 171 -10.54 25.82 -22.68
N ILE A 172 -9.66 24.88 -23.04
CA ILE A 172 -8.65 24.33 -22.13
C ILE A 172 -7.72 25.43 -21.61
N VAL A 173 -7.23 26.31 -22.49
CA VAL A 173 -6.38 27.45 -22.07
C VAL A 173 -7.11 28.36 -21.08
N ALA A 174 -8.40 28.64 -21.30
CA ALA A 174 -9.21 29.43 -20.38
C ALA A 174 -9.35 28.74 -19.01
N SER A 175 -9.70 27.46 -18.98
CA SER A 175 -9.83 26.68 -17.73
C SER A 175 -8.51 26.57 -16.97
N VAL A 176 -7.37 26.44 -17.65
CA VAL A 176 -6.06 26.41 -17.00
C VAL A 176 -5.72 27.76 -16.36
N ASN A 177 -6.15 28.88 -16.95
CA ASN A 177 -5.97 30.19 -16.32
C ASN A 177 -6.82 30.32 -15.04
N GLU A 178 -8.07 29.85 -15.06
CA GLU A 178 -8.94 29.85 -13.86
C GLU A 178 -8.35 28.97 -12.74
N VAL A 179 -7.80 27.79 -13.08
CA VAL A 179 -7.07 26.96 -12.11
C VAL A 179 -5.87 27.71 -11.51
N ASN A 180 -5.16 28.50 -12.30
CA ASN A 180 -4.03 29.28 -11.81
C ASN A 180 -4.45 30.42 -10.86
N GLU A 181 -5.62 31.03 -11.08
CA GLU A 181 -6.22 31.99 -10.15
C GLU A 181 -6.54 31.32 -8.81
N ILE A 182 -7.17 30.14 -8.83
CA ILE A 182 -7.47 29.37 -7.61
C ILE A 182 -6.18 29.00 -6.84
N ILE A 183 -5.13 28.58 -7.52
CA ILE A 183 -3.85 28.25 -6.88
C ILE A 183 -3.21 29.49 -6.22
N THR A 184 -3.41 30.66 -6.83
CA THR A 184 -2.96 31.94 -6.26
C THR A 184 -3.74 32.25 -4.98
N GLU A 185 -5.06 32.07 -4.97
CA GLU A 185 -5.88 32.23 -3.76
C GLU A 185 -5.48 31.25 -2.65
N ILE A 186 -5.22 29.99 -2.98
CA ILE A 186 -4.72 28.99 -2.03
C ILE A 186 -3.37 29.40 -1.44
N SER A 187 -2.47 29.94 -2.27
CA SER A 187 -1.16 30.39 -1.81
C SER A 187 -1.28 31.54 -0.81
N ASN A 188 -2.18 32.50 -1.07
CA ASN A 188 -2.47 33.60 -0.15
C ASN A 188 -3.10 33.08 1.16
N ALA A 189 -4.08 32.17 1.07
CA ALA A 189 -4.71 31.57 2.24
C ALA A 189 -3.71 30.77 3.10
N ASN A 190 -2.76 30.06 2.49
CA ASN A 190 -1.70 29.36 3.23
C ASN A 190 -0.77 30.33 3.96
N GLN A 191 -0.48 31.50 3.38
CA GLN A 191 0.31 32.54 4.03
C GLN A 191 -0.42 33.10 5.26
N GLU A 192 -1.70 33.41 5.13
CA GLU A 192 -2.54 33.86 6.26
C GLU A 192 -2.66 32.78 7.35
N GLN A 193 -2.81 31.51 6.97
CA GLN A 193 -2.82 30.39 7.92
C GLN A 193 -1.49 30.26 8.67
N ALA A 194 -0.36 30.40 7.98
CA ALA A 194 0.96 30.35 8.62
C ALA A 194 1.12 31.46 9.67
N GLU A 195 0.65 32.67 9.37
CA GLU A 195 0.65 33.80 10.32
C GLU A 195 -0.29 33.53 11.51
N GLY A 196 -1.50 33.01 11.27
CA GLY A 196 -2.43 32.64 12.33
C GLY A 196 -1.87 31.54 13.26
N ILE A 197 -1.17 30.56 12.68
CA ILE A 197 -0.51 29.49 13.43
C ILE A 197 0.60 30.04 14.33
N GLN A 198 1.40 30.99 13.83
CA GLN A 198 2.43 31.63 14.65
C GLN A 198 1.85 32.36 15.87
N GLN A 199 0.70 33.03 15.70
CA GLN A 199 0.01 33.71 16.81
C GLN A 199 -0.52 32.71 17.84
N VAL A 200 -1.14 31.61 17.39
CA VAL A 200 -1.62 30.55 18.29
C VAL A 200 -0.45 29.89 19.02
N ASN A 201 0.66 29.63 18.34
CA ASN A 201 1.86 29.06 18.96
C ASN A 201 2.41 29.97 20.07
N ALA A 202 2.44 31.29 19.86
CA ALA A 202 2.83 32.24 20.89
C ALA A 202 1.88 32.21 22.11
N ALA A 203 0.57 32.07 21.89
CA ALA A 203 -0.40 31.95 22.97
C ALA A 203 -0.23 30.64 23.78
N VAL A 204 0.05 29.52 23.10
CA VAL A 204 0.31 28.22 23.75
C VAL A 204 1.56 28.29 24.63
N LEU A 205 2.65 28.91 24.14
CA LEU A 205 3.87 29.12 24.94
C LEU A 205 3.60 29.93 26.21
N HIS A 206 2.74 30.96 26.12
CA HIS A 206 2.35 31.74 27.30
C HIS A 206 1.48 30.94 28.28
N MET A 207 0.60 30.06 27.78
CA MET A 207 -0.18 29.16 28.64
C MET A 207 0.71 28.11 29.32
N ASP A 208 1.76 27.63 28.67
CA ASP A 208 2.76 26.73 29.27
C ASP A 208 3.49 27.42 30.43
N GLU A 209 3.96 28.66 30.21
CA GLU A 209 4.58 29.48 31.26
C GLU A 209 3.67 29.63 32.50
N MET A 210 2.39 29.98 32.30
CA MET A 210 1.40 30.08 33.39
C MET A 210 1.14 28.73 34.08
N THR A 211 1.18 27.63 33.32
CA THR A 211 0.99 26.28 33.86
C THR A 211 2.17 25.87 34.75
N GLN A 212 3.40 26.19 34.34
CA GLN A 212 4.59 25.98 35.17
C GLN A 212 4.59 26.85 36.43
N GLN A 213 4.15 28.11 36.33
CA GLN A 213 3.95 28.98 37.50
C GLN A 213 2.90 28.41 38.46
N ASN A 214 1.81 27.86 37.95
CA ASN A 214 0.80 27.19 38.78
C ASN A 214 1.37 25.94 39.48
N ALA A 215 2.22 25.16 38.80
CA ALA A 215 2.89 24.01 39.40
C ALA A 215 3.82 24.43 40.55
N ALA A 216 4.62 25.47 40.35
CA ALA A 216 5.48 26.03 41.39
C ALA A 216 4.67 26.56 42.60
N LEU A 217 3.55 27.25 42.33
CA LEU A 217 2.66 27.75 43.37
C LEU A 217 2.02 26.60 44.17
N VAL A 218 1.65 25.52 43.51
CA VAL A 218 1.13 24.30 44.16
C VAL A 218 2.17 23.70 45.11
N GLU A 219 3.44 23.62 44.71
CA GLU A 219 4.50 23.13 45.59
C GLU A 219 4.66 24.02 46.84
N GLU A 220 4.70 25.35 46.64
CA GLU A 220 4.84 26.32 47.73
C GLU A 220 3.67 26.28 48.72
N VAL A 221 2.43 26.18 48.21
CA VAL A 221 1.21 26.08 49.03
C VAL A 221 1.14 24.74 49.77
N THR A 222 1.62 23.64 49.16
CA THR A 222 1.68 22.34 49.84
C THR A 222 2.63 22.40 51.03
N ALA A 223 3.86 22.90 50.84
CA ALA A 223 4.84 23.04 51.90
C ALA A 223 4.36 23.95 53.04
N SER A 224 3.68 25.05 52.69
CA SER A 224 3.06 25.95 53.66
C SER A 224 1.92 25.29 54.45
N SER A 225 1.11 24.46 53.78
CA SER A 225 -0.01 23.75 54.41
C SER A 225 0.46 22.65 55.36
N GLU A 226 1.51 21.91 55.00
CA GLU A 226 2.16 20.92 55.87
C GLU A 226 2.75 21.60 57.11
N THR A 227 3.44 22.72 56.94
CA THR A 227 3.97 23.50 58.08
C THR A 227 2.84 23.96 59.02
N LEU A 228 1.72 24.42 58.48
CA LEU A 228 0.52 24.79 59.27
C LEU A 228 -0.12 23.58 59.95
N HIS A 229 -0.11 22.42 59.31
CA HIS A 229 -0.61 21.16 59.88
C HIS A 229 0.23 20.76 61.10
N ASP A 230 1.55 20.76 60.95
CA ASP A 230 2.49 20.37 62.00
C ASP A 230 2.37 21.29 63.23
N GLN A 231 2.33 22.61 63.02
CA GLN A 231 2.12 23.59 64.10
C GLN A 231 0.77 23.40 64.81
N ALA A 232 -0.30 23.07 64.07
CA ALA A 232 -1.61 22.84 64.64
C ALA A 232 -1.68 21.50 65.41
N SER A 233 -0.91 20.50 64.98
CA SER A 233 -0.76 19.21 65.66
C SER A 233 0.04 19.35 66.96
N GLU A 234 1.14 20.10 66.93
CA GLU A 234 1.92 20.44 68.12
C GLU A 234 1.07 21.18 69.17
N LEU A 235 0.27 22.16 68.73
CA LEU A 235 -0.73 22.83 69.59
C LEU A 235 -1.75 21.85 70.18
N LYS A 236 -2.14 20.81 69.46
CA LYS A 236 -3.06 19.77 69.94
C LYS A 236 -2.39 18.88 70.99
N GLU A 237 -1.15 18.46 70.76
CA GLU A 237 -0.37 17.68 71.73
C GLU A 237 -0.12 18.46 73.03
N LEU A 238 0.20 19.75 72.94
CA LEU A 238 0.37 20.61 74.11
C LEU A 238 -0.90 20.69 74.98
N VAL A 239 -2.09 20.58 74.36
CA VAL A 239 -3.39 20.56 75.05
C VAL A 239 -3.78 19.14 75.48
N ALA A 240 -3.25 18.10 74.84
CA ALA A 240 -3.50 16.68 75.14
C ALA A 240 -2.95 16.23 76.51
N PHE A 241 -2.12 17.05 77.18
CA PHE A 241 -1.75 16.86 78.58
C PHE A 241 -2.97 16.80 79.52
N PHE A 242 -4.09 17.44 79.16
CA PHE A 242 -5.35 17.33 79.89
C PHE A 242 -6.05 15.99 79.59
N ARG A 243 -5.86 14.99 80.48
CA ARG A 243 -6.41 13.63 80.34
C ARG A 243 -7.93 13.55 80.54
N LEU A 244 -8.65 13.13 79.51
CA LEU A 244 -9.94 12.43 79.56
C LEU A 244 -9.78 11.08 78.82
N GLY A 245 -10.37 10.03 79.36
CA GLY A 245 -9.97 8.61 79.18
C GLY A 245 -10.00 7.98 77.78
N ASP A 246 -9.27 6.84 77.71
CA ASP A 246 -8.69 6.09 76.59
C ASP A 246 -9.62 5.56 75.46
N THR A 247 -9.04 5.31 74.27
CA THR A 247 -8.75 3.96 73.68
C THR A 247 -8.20 4.08 72.21
N PRO A 248 -7.21 3.26 71.76
CA PRO A 248 -6.60 3.38 70.41
C PRO A 248 -7.00 2.27 69.40
N ALA A 249 -7.07 2.62 68.10
CA ALA A 249 -7.05 1.75 66.90
C ALA A 249 -6.99 2.66 65.64
N SER A 250 -6.44 2.38 64.46
CA SER A 250 -5.81 1.22 63.82
C SER A 250 -5.17 1.71 62.49
N SER A 251 -4.18 0.94 62.01
CA SER A 251 -3.37 1.01 60.79
C SER A 251 -4.05 1.29 59.43
N SER A 252 -3.31 1.95 58.52
CA SER A 252 -3.64 2.21 57.12
C SER A 252 -2.92 1.29 56.11
N LEU A 253 -3.66 0.85 55.08
CA LEU A 253 -3.21 0.02 53.95
C LEU A 253 -2.48 0.87 52.89
N LYS A 254 -1.30 0.42 52.43
CA LYS A 254 -0.58 0.96 51.26
C LYS A 254 -1.13 0.40 49.95
N LYS A 255 -1.43 1.28 48.98
CA LYS A 255 -1.60 0.96 47.55
C LYS A 255 -0.23 0.78 46.89
N ALA A 256 -0.05 -0.29 46.14
CA ALA A 256 1.13 -0.54 45.31
C ALA A 256 1.04 0.24 43.98
N GLY A 257 2.06 1.06 43.70
CA GLY A 257 2.33 1.58 42.36
C GLY A 257 3.09 0.54 41.53
N ARG A 258 2.77 0.41 40.23
CA ARG A 258 3.49 -0.43 39.28
C ARG A 258 4.96 0.01 39.21
N THR A 259 5.88 -0.90 39.50
CA THR A 259 7.32 -0.70 39.32
C THR A 259 7.68 -0.84 37.83
N PRO A 260 8.57 -0.01 37.28
CA PRO A 260 9.09 -0.18 35.92
C PRO A 260 9.71 -1.57 35.73
N VAL A 261 9.54 -2.18 34.54
CA VAL A 261 10.13 -3.50 34.21
C VAL A 261 11.65 -3.40 34.22
N ASP A 262 12.33 -4.28 34.96
CA ASP A 262 13.79 -4.39 34.89
C ASP A 262 14.22 -5.03 33.57
N GLN A 263 14.57 -4.17 32.60
CA GLN A 263 15.00 -4.60 31.27
C GLN A 263 16.27 -5.47 31.31
N THR A 264 17.16 -5.27 32.29
CA THR A 264 18.41 -6.04 32.40
C THR A 264 18.13 -7.47 32.86
N GLU A 265 17.26 -7.61 33.87
CA GLU A 265 16.83 -8.93 34.35
C GLU A 265 16.01 -9.68 33.28
N LEU A 266 15.12 -8.98 32.58
CA LEU A 266 14.34 -9.56 31.47
C LEU A 266 15.27 -10.12 30.38
N ALA A 267 16.29 -9.36 29.98
CA ALA A 267 17.26 -9.82 28.98
C ALA A 267 17.96 -11.12 29.41
N LYS A 268 18.37 -11.20 30.67
CA LYS A 268 19.05 -12.38 31.23
C LYS A 268 18.14 -13.60 31.25
N ASP A 269 16.88 -13.45 31.63
CA ASP A 269 15.93 -14.56 31.72
C ASP A 269 15.59 -15.11 30.33
N ILE A 270 15.28 -14.23 29.36
CA ILE A 270 14.98 -14.63 27.99
C ILE A 270 16.18 -15.32 27.33
N ASP A 271 17.39 -14.82 27.54
CA ASP A 271 18.62 -15.49 27.07
C ASP A 271 18.82 -16.86 27.73
N GLY A 272 18.43 -17.00 28.99
CA GLY A 272 18.41 -18.27 29.71
C GLY A 272 17.50 -19.31 29.06
N ILE A 273 16.34 -18.92 28.53
CA ILE A 273 15.43 -19.82 27.79
C ILE A 273 16.13 -20.41 26.57
N LYS A 274 16.84 -19.57 25.80
CA LYS A 274 17.55 -20.04 24.60
C LYS A 274 18.63 -21.07 24.93
N ALA A 275 19.27 -20.94 26.09
CA ALA A 275 20.29 -21.88 26.55
C ALA A 275 19.70 -23.24 26.98
N SER A 276 18.44 -23.27 27.44
CA SER A 276 17.82 -24.49 27.98
C SER A 276 17.30 -25.46 26.91
N ILE A 277 17.02 -24.98 25.70
CA ILE A 277 16.32 -25.75 24.64
C ILE A 277 17.24 -26.62 23.77
N GLY A 278 18.55 -26.56 24.01
CA GLY A 278 19.51 -27.38 23.27
C GLY A 278 19.68 -26.93 21.81
N LYS A 279 20.50 -27.67 21.07
CA LYS A 279 20.79 -27.36 19.66
C LYS A 279 19.81 -28.08 18.73
N PRO A 280 19.51 -27.53 17.54
CA PRO A 280 18.74 -28.23 16.53
C PRO A 280 19.31 -29.60 16.20
N THR A 281 18.43 -30.59 16.10
CA THR A 281 18.72 -32.01 15.94
C THR A 281 18.15 -32.57 14.63
N VAL A 282 18.48 -33.81 14.32
CA VAL A 282 17.91 -34.51 13.15
C VAL A 282 16.40 -34.69 13.29
N ASP A 283 15.88 -34.82 14.51
CA ASP A 283 14.43 -34.95 14.77
C ASP A 283 13.67 -33.69 14.37
N ASP A 284 14.26 -32.51 14.60
CA ASP A 284 13.70 -31.23 14.17
C ASP A 284 13.60 -31.15 12.63
N PHE A 285 14.61 -31.68 11.93
CA PHE A 285 14.56 -31.80 10.48
C PHE A 285 13.51 -32.81 10.01
N GLN A 286 13.34 -33.95 10.72
CA GLN A 286 12.26 -34.90 10.40
C GLN A 286 10.87 -34.28 10.61
N HIS A 287 10.74 -33.40 11.59
CA HIS A 287 9.54 -32.60 11.81
C HIS A 287 9.26 -31.68 10.61
N LEU A 288 10.23 -30.89 10.14
CA LEU A 288 10.11 -30.10 8.90
C LEU A 288 9.67 -30.95 7.71
N LYS A 289 10.30 -32.13 7.52
CA LYS A 289 9.96 -33.08 6.46
C LYS A 289 8.54 -33.63 6.58
N ARG A 290 7.97 -33.69 7.79
CA ARG A 290 6.58 -34.09 8.01
C ARG A 290 5.63 -32.98 7.55
N MET A 291 5.90 -31.73 7.93
CA MET A 291 5.11 -30.58 7.48
C MET A 291 5.12 -30.46 5.95
N GLU A 292 6.30 -30.56 5.33
CA GLU A 292 6.46 -30.56 3.87
C GLU A 292 5.66 -31.69 3.20
N ARG A 293 5.64 -32.89 3.79
CA ARG A 293 4.86 -34.03 3.30
C ARG A 293 3.36 -33.75 3.34
N TRP A 294 2.84 -33.18 4.43
CA TRP A 294 1.42 -32.82 4.54
C TRP A 294 1.00 -31.83 3.45
N GLY A 295 1.76 -30.76 3.24
CA GLY A 295 1.47 -29.79 2.18
C GLY A 295 1.54 -30.38 0.78
N ARG A 296 2.53 -31.24 0.51
CA ARG A 296 2.64 -31.94 -0.79
C ARG A 296 1.47 -32.87 -1.06
N VAL A 297 1.06 -33.65 -0.05
CA VAL A 297 -0.11 -34.53 -0.16
C VAL A 297 -1.36 -33.70 -0.44
N SER A 298 -1.58 -32.59 0.29
CA SER A 298 -2.70 -31.69 0.02
C SER A 298 -2.67 -31.13 -1.40
N ALA A 299 -1.52 -30.65 -1.88
CA ALA A 299 -1.41 -30.14 -3.25
C ALA A 299 -1.70 -31.21 -4.31
N VAL A 300 -1.14 -32.42 -4.14
CA VAL A 300 -1.37 -33.54 -5.08
C VAL A 300 -2.84 -33.94 -5.10
N LEU A 301 -3.46 -34.10 -3.93
CA LEU A 301 -4.89 -34.40 -3.84
C LEU A 301 -5.72 -33.30 -4.50
N GLY A 302 -5.41 -32.03 -4.21
CA GLY A 302 -6.12 -30.89 -4.77
C GLY A 302 -6.03 -30.84 -6.30
N TYR A 303 -4.85 -31.03 -6.89
CA TYR A 303 -4.69 -31.10 -8.35
C TYR A 303 -5.33 -32.37 -8.95
N SER A 304 -5.34 -33.49 -8.24
CA SER A 304 -5.99 -34.73 -8.72
C SER A 304 -7.51 -34.61 -8.84
N MET A 305 -8.13 -33.64 -8.15
CA MET A 305 -9.57 -33.37 -8.24
C MET A 305 -9.91 -32.08 -9.00
N ALA A 306 -8.96 -31.14 -9.14
CA ALA A 306 -9.18 -29.83 -9.73
C ALA A 306 -9.70 -29.88 -11.19
N TRP A 307 -9.35 -30.93 -11.94
CA TRP A 307 -9.74 -31.07 -13.35
C TRP A 307 -11.16 -31.62 -13.56
N ILE A 308 -11.78 -32.22 -12.53
CA ILE A 308 -13.02 -33.00 -12.67
C ILE A 308 -14.22 -32.12 -13.06
N PHE A 309 -14.34 -30.92 -12.49
CA PHE A 309 -15.41 -29.97 -12.77
C PHE A 309 -14.96 -28.53 -12.48
N PRO A 310 -15.56 -27.51 -13.10
CA PRO A 310 -15.17 -26.11 -12.91
C PRO A 310 -15.41 -25.66 -11.47
N PHE A 311 -14.56 -24.77 -10.97
CA PHE A 311 -14.65 -24.22 -9.60
C PHE A 311 -14.69 -25.27 -8.48
N ASN A 312 -13.92 -26.36 -8.61
CA ASN A 312 -13.79 -27.35 -7.54
C ASN A 312 -13.19 -26.72 -6.26
N LEU A 313 -14.07 -26.30 -5.34
CA LEU A 313 -13.71 -25.59 -4.11
C LEU A 313 -12.79 -26.42 -3.20
N LEU A 314 -13.04 -27.73 -3.10
CA LEU A 314 -12.21 -28.62 -2.29
C LEU A 314 -10.82 -28.77 -2.91
N GLY A 315 -10.75 -28.91 -4.23
CA GLY A 315 -9.48 -28.95 -4.97
C GLY A 315 -8.67 -27.68 -4.77
N ALA A 316 -9.32 -26.53 -4.96
CA ALA A 316 -8.70 -25.23 -4.73
C ALA A 316 -8.22 -25.03 -3.29
N PHE A 317 -9.03 -25.43 -2.31
CA PHE A 317 -8.67 -25.36 -0.89
C PHE A 317 -7.44 -26.24 -0.56
N LEU A 318 -7.40 -27.48 -1.04
CA LEU A 318 -6.26 -28.38 -0.80
C LEU A 318 -4.98 -27.90 -1.49
N ILE A 319 -5.10 -27.34 -2.71
CA ILE A 319 -3.98 -26.68 -3.40
C ILE A 319 -3.49 -25.47 -2.58
N SER A 320 -4.41 -24.67 -2.03
CA SER A 320 -4.09 -23.53 -1.15
C SER A 320 -3.31 -23.96 0.10
N ILE A 321 -3.74 -25.02 0.78
CA ILE A 321 -3.00 -25.59 1.93
C ILE A 321 -1.58 -25.98 1.53
N GLY A 322 -1.41 -26.60 0.36
CA GLY A 322 -0.08 -26.92 -0.17
C GLY A 322 0.80 -25.69 -0.41
N ASN A 323 0.24 -24.61 -0.93
CA ASN A 323 0.94 -23.35 -1.15
C ASN A 323 1.39 -22.71 0.18
N ILE A 324 0.47 -22.58 1.14
CA ILE A 324 0.77 -21.99 2.46
C ILE A 324 1.77 -22.86 3.20
N THR A 325 1.68 -24.19 3.08
CA THR A 325 2.67 -25.08 3.67
C THR A 325 4.05 -24.81 3.11
N ARG A 326 4.18 -24.70 1.77
CA ARG A 326 5.46 -24.36 1.16
C ARG A 326 5.99 -23.04 1.71
N TRP A 327 5.16 -22.02 1.81
CA TRP A 327 5.56 -20.68 2.26
C TRP A 327 5.83 -20.61 3.78
N ALA A 328 4.82 -20.79 4.64
CA ALA A 328 4.92 -20.59 6.09
C ALA A 328 5.64 -21.73 6.82
N ASN A 329 5.39 -22.99 6.45
CA ASN A 329 5.87 -24.13 7.24
C ASN A 329 7.26 -24.61 6.79
N VAL A 330 7.67 -24.30 5.56
CA VAL A 330 8.95 -24.76 5.01
C VAL A 330 9.88 -23.58 4.74
N ALA A 331 9.43 -22.66 3.90
CA ALA A 331 10.30 -21.65 3.34
C ALA A 331 10.70 -20.57 4.34
N HIS A 332 9.72 -20.08 5.12
CA HIS A 332 9.93 -19.12 6.21
C HIS A 332 10.96 -19.59 7.26
N PRO A 333 10.82 -20.76 7.94
CA PRO A 333 11.79 -21.16 8.96
C PRO A 333 13.17 -21.53 8.35
N VAL A 334 13.21 -22.04 7.12
CA VAL A 334 14.49 -22.31 6.43
C VAL A 334 15.23 -21.00 6.13
N LEU A 335 14.55 -19.95 5.67
CA LEU A 335 15.19 -18.65 5.43
C LEU A 335 15.58 -17.92 6.72
N HIS A 336 14.91 -18.18 7.85
CA HIS A 336 15.39 -17.77 9.18
C HIS A 336 16.66 -18.51 9.63
N GLY A 337 17.05 -19.58 8.94
CA GLY A 337 18.20 -20.41 9.31
C GLY A 337 17.91 -21.37 10.46
N ALA A 338 16.62 -21.66 10.73
CA ALA A 338 16.18 -22.53 11.83
C ALA A 338 16.86 -23.91 11.85
N TYR A 339 17.20 -24.42 10.67
CA TYR A 339 17.75 -25.76 10.50
C TYR A 339 19.23 -25.77 10.11
N ASP A 340 19.90 -24.62 9.97
CA ASP A 340 21.29 -24.51 9.52
C ASP A 340 22.28 -25.26 10.43
N LYS A 341 21.92 -25.42 11.71
CA LYS A 341 22.74 -26.09 12.73
C LYS A 341 22.43 -27.58 12.89
N VAL A 342 21.48 -28.14 12.13
CA VAL A 342 21.16 -29.57 12.18
C VAL A 342 22.31 -30.37 11.57
N PRO A 343 22.87 -31.38 12.26
CA PRO A 343 23.95 -32.20 11.73
C PRO A 343 23.57 -32.90 10.42
N GLY A 344 24.40 -32.75 9.38
CA GLY A 344 24.22 -33.44 8.10
C GLY A 344 23.05 -32.94 7.24
N ILE A 345 22.49 -31.76 7.54
CA ILE A 345 21.37 -31.22 6.77
C ILE A 345 21.76 -30.97 5.30
N PRO A 346 20.93 -31.36 4.31
CA PRO A 346 21.20 -31.03 2.91
C PRO A 346 21.20 -29.52 2.68
N GLU A 347 22.15 -29.01 1.89
CA GLU A 347 22.32 -27.56 1.66
C GLU A 347 21.05 -26.87 1.16
N ARG A 348 20.18 -27.57 0.42
CA ARG A 348 18.89 -27.03 -0.03
C ARG A 348 17.93 -26.67 1.12
N TYR A 349 18.15 -27.13 2.35
CA TYR A 349 17.33 -26.80 3.52
C TYR A 349 18.04 -25.84 4.47
N THR A 350 19.12 -25.19 4.00
CA THR A 350 19.80 -24.12 4.74
C THR A 350 19.50 -22.76 4.12
N ARG A 351 19.63 -21.69 4.90
CA ARG A 351 19.45 -20.31 4.41
C ARG A 351 20.34 -20.01 3.19
N LYS A 352 21.53 -20.62 3.14
CA LYS A 352 22.49 -20.43 2.06
C LYS A 352 22.04 -21.06 0.74
N GLY A 353 21.51 -22.29 0.77
CA GLY A 353 21.20 -23.07 -0.43
C GLY A 353 19.73 -23.09 -0.86
N PHE A 354 18.81 -22.72 0.03
CA PHE A 354 17.38 -22.78 -0.26
C PHE A 354 16.96 -21.81 -1.37
N ALA A 355 16.14 -22.31 -2.31
CA ALA A 355 15.59 -21.54 -3.43
C ALA A 355 16.62 -20.76 -4.27
N LYS A 356 17.86 -21.27 -4.39
CA LYS A 356 18.92 -20.69 -5.22
C LYS A 356 18.91 -21.22 -6.66
N GLY A 357 19.10 -20.33 -7.63
CA GLY A 357 19.13 -20.68 -9.05
C GLY A 357 17.83 -21.35 -9.51
N TRP A 358 17.93 -22.43 -10.30
CA TRP A 358 16.77 -23.19 -10.80
C TRP A 358 15.91 -23.80 -9.68
N ARG A 359 16.50 -24.05 -8.50
CA ARG A 359 15.75 -24.57 -7.35
C ARG A 359 14.69 -23.60 -6.85
N ARG A 360 14.77 -22.31 -7.19
CA ARG A 360 13.69 -21.36 -6.91
C ARG A 360 12.34 -21.87 -7.42
N LEU A 361 12.30 -22.46 -8.62
CA LEU A 361 11.07 -22.96 -9.22
C LEU A 361 10.45 -24.17 -8.49
N ILE A 362 11.22 -24.81 -7.60
CA ILE A 362 10.82 -26.04 -6.89
C ILE A 362 10.63 -25.77 -5.40
N ASP A 363 11.61 -25.13 -4.79
CA ASP A 363 11.70 -24.91 -3.36
C ASP A 363 10.82 -23.71 -2.93
N TRP A 364 10.79 -22.63 -3.73
CA TRP A 364 10.01 -21.40 -3.46
C TRP A 364 9.46 -20.78 -4.75
N MET A 365 8.46 -21.42 -5.34
CA MET A 365 7.68 -20.81 -6.42
C MET A 365 6.57 -19.96 -5.79
N ASP A 366 6.81 -18.65 -5.62
CA ASP A 366 5.87 -17.66 -5.07
C ASP A 366 6.14 -16.28 -5.71
N TRP A 367 5.29 -15.29 -5.40
CA TRP A 367 5.41 -13.89 -5.83
C TRP A 367 6.64 -13.19 -5.24
N ILE A 368 7.19 -13.71 -4.14
CA ILE A 368 8.25 -13.04 -3.39
C ILE A 368 9.60 -13.66 -3.72
N GLN A 369 10.64 -12.83 -3.83
CA GLN A 369 12.01 -13.30 -4.01
C GLN A 369 12.64 -13.60 -2.64
N PRO A 370 13.37 -14.72 -2.46
CA PRO A 370 13.99 -15.07 -1.18
C PRO A 370 14.90 -13.98 -0.58
N ALA A 371 15.67 -13.28 -1.42
CA ALA A 371 16.54 -12.20 -0.96
C ALA A 371 15.76 -10.95 -0.53
N ALA A 372 14.66 -10.65 -1.22
CA ALA A 372 13.79 -9.53 -0.90
C ALA A 372 13.03 -9.79 0.41
N TRP A 373 12.53 -11.02 0.57
CA TRP A 373 11.93 -11.48 1.82
C TRP A 373 12.92 -11.45 3.00
N ASP A 374 14.15 -11.94 2.81
CA ASP A 374 15.19 -11.90 3.86
C ASP A 374 15.51 -10.45 4.29
N ARG A 375 15.46 -9.49 3.37
CA ARG A 375 15.71 -8.09 3.71
C ARG A 375 14.56 -7.50 4.52
N GLU A 376 13.34 -7.59 4.01
CA GLU A 376 12.19 -6.99 4.67
C GLU A 376 11.83 -7.75 5.96
N HIS A 377 11.55 -9.05 5.87
CA HIS A 377 11.09 -9.84 7.01
C HIS A 377 12.20 -10.07 8.04
N ASN A 378 13.32 -10.69 7.65
CA ASN A 378 14.33 -11.11 8.64
C ASN A 378 15.14 -9.95 9.23
N LYS A 379 15.35 -8.85 8.48
CA LYS A 379 16.25 -7.76 8.91
C LYS A 379 15.53 -6.49 9.32
N LEU A 380 14.34 -6.19 8.78
CA LEU A 380 13.59 -5.01 9.15
C LEU A 380 12.49 -5.39 10.14
N HIS A 381 11.49 -6.16 9.72
CA HIS A 381 10.34 -6.50 10.56
C HIS A 381 10.73 -7.15 11.91
N HIS A 382 11.63 -8.13 11.89
CA HIS A 382 12.08 -8.80 13.13
C HIS A 382 12.89 -7.89 14.08
N TYR A 383 13.56 -6.86 13.57
CA TYR A 383 14.45 -6.00 14.38
C TYR A 383 13.81 -4.67 14.76
N ASN A 384 12.85 -4.22 13.96
CA ASN A 384 12.18 -2.93 14.09
C ASN A 384 10.68 -3.12 14.35
N LEU A 385 10.27 -4.28 14.88
CA LEU A 385 8.87 -4.63 15.07
C LEU A 385 8.09 -3.51 15.76
N GLY A 386 7.02 -3.03 15.09
CA GLY A 386 6.15 -1.99 15.61
C GLY A 386 6.78 -0.60 15.60
N GLU A 387 7.99 -0.43 15.09
CA GLU A 387 8.60 0.89 14.88
C GLU A 387 8.06 1.54 13.60
N ASP A 388 8.24 2.86 13.44
CA ASP A 388 7.85 3.57 12.20
C ASP A 388 8.63 3.08 10.97
N THR A 389 9.79 2.43 11.20
CA THR A 389 10.60 1.81 10.14
C THR A 389 10.22 0.36 9.86
N ASP A 390 9.26 -0.21 10.59
CA ASP A 390 8.69 -1.52 10.30
C ASP A 390 7.90 -1.46 8.98
N PRO A 391 8.34 -2.17 7.92
CA PRO A 391 7.62 -2.16 6.65
C PRO A 391 6.19 -2.70 6.77
N ASP A 392 5.90 -3.51 7.78
CA ASP A 392 4.61 -4.20 7.97
C ASP A 392 3.64 -3.41 8.88
N ASN A 393 3.91 -2.13 9.16
CA ASN A 393 3.01 -1.28 9.95
C ASN A 393 1.68 -1.01 9.21
N ILE A 394 0.64 -1.74 9.58
CA ILE A 394 -0.67 -1.66 8.90
C ILE A 394 -1.33 -0.30 9.01
N GLU A 395 -1.21 0.37 10.17
CA GLU A 395 -1.87 1.66 10.37
C GLU A 395 -1.33 2.69 9.38
N ILE A 396 -0.01 2.74 9.20
CA ILE A 396 0.68 3.58 8.22
C ILE A 396 0.34 3.13 6.79
N ASN A 397 0.44 1.82 6.51
CA ASN A 397 0.20 1.27 5.17
C ASN A 397 -1.25 1.46 4.69
N MET A 398 -2.21 1.64 5.61
CA MET A 398 -3.63 1.85 5.31
C MET A 398 -4.09 3.31 5.46
N GLU A 399 -3.18 4.26 5.69
CA GLU A 399 -3.51 5.68 5.91
C GLU A 399 -4.43 6.25 4.80
N TRP A 400 -4.12 5.95 3.53
CA TRP A 400 -4.93 6.34 2.37
C TRP A 400 -6.39 5.87 2.44
N LEU A 401 -6.64 4.67 2.99
CA LEU A 401 -7.98 4.09 3.12
C LEU A 401 -8.67 4.61 4.38
N ARG A 402 -7.92 4.72 5.48
CA ARG A 402 -8.38 5.20 6.79
C ARG A 402 -8.89 6.65 6.71
N HIS A 403 -8.21 7.50 5.94
CA HIS A 403 -8.59 8.91 5.72
C HIS A 403 -9.45 9.15 4.47
N SER A 404 -9.83 8.09 3.73
CA SER A 404 -10.68 8.23 2.54
C SER A 404 -12.09 8.74 2.87
N SER A 405 -12.81 9.35 1.93
CA SER A 405 -14.24 9.69 2.13
C SER A 405 -15.20 8.53 1.84
N LEU A 406 -14.69 7.31 1.62
CA LEU A 406 -15.50 6.16 1.24
C LEU A 406 -16.41 5.68 2.38
N PRO A 407 -17.65 5.23 2.08
CA PRO A 407 -18.52 4.60 3.07
C PRO A 407 -17.85 3.41 3.76
N MET A 408 -18.11 3.23 5.06
CA MET A 408 -17.45 2.21 5.88
C MET A 408 -17.57 0.79 5.31
N TRP A 409 -18.75 0.40 4.80
CA TRP A 409 -18.95 -0.92 4.20
C TRP A 409 -18.04 -1.15 2.98
N LEU A 410 -17.77 -0.10 2.20
CA LEU A 410 -16.90 -0.16 1.03
C LEU A 410 -15.43 -0.27 1.46
N ARG A 411 -15.03 0.40 2.55
CA ARG A 411 -13.68 0.22 3.12
C ARG A 411 -13.44 -1.23 3.55
N TYR A 412 -14.39 -1.87 4.25
CA TYR A 412 -14.29 -3.29 4.58
C TYR A 412 -14.21 -4.18 3.33
N ALA A 413 -15.02 -3.90 2.30
CA ALA A 413 -14.97 -4.65 1.05
C ALA A 413 -13.60 -4.54 0.37
N ILE A 414 -13.01 -3.35 0.36
CA ILE A 414 -11.63 -3.12 -0.14
C ILE A 414 -10.62 -3.93 0.65
N VAL A 415 -10.70 -3.94 1.99
CA VAL A 415 -9.77 -4.71 2.84
C VAL A 415 -9.92 -6.22 2.61
N ILE A 416 -11.13 -6.73 2.44
CA ILE A 416 -11.37 -8.16 2.16
C ILE A 416 -10.78 -8.56 0.80
N LEU A 417 -10.99 -7.73 -0.23
CA LEU A 417 -10.39 -7.96 -1.55
C LEU A 417 -8.86 -7.88 -1.48
N PHE A 418 -8.33 -6.91 -0.75
CA PHE A 418 -6.89 -6.77 -0.49
C PHE A 418 -6.34 -8.02 0.20
N ALA A 419 -6.97 -8.52 1.27
CA ALA A 419 -6.55 -9.74 1.97
C ALA A 419 -6.49 -10.98 1.04
N GLY A 420 -7.37 -11.06 0.04
CA GLY A 420 -7.34 -12.12 -0.97
C GLY A 420 -6.25 -11.97 -2.04
N MET A 421 -5.56 -10.83 -2.10
CA MET A 421 -4.55 -10.52 -3.11
C MET A 421 -3.28 -9.88 -2.54
N TRP A 422 -3.11 -9.85 -1.22
CA TRP A 422 -2.10 -8.99 -0.57
C TRP A 422 -0.66 -9.37 -0.91
N LYS A 423 -0.34 -10.65 -1.18
CA LYS A 423 1.03 -11.04 -1.57
C LYS A 423 1.44 -10.41 -2.90
N PRO A 424 0.70 -10.60 -4.02
CA PRO A 424 1.03 -9.89 -5.26
C PRO A 424 0.75 -8.39 -5.13
N ALA A 425 -0.35 -7.96 -4.51
CA ALA A 425 -0.76 -6.56 -4.52
C ALA A 425 0.04 -5.66 -3.57
N TYR A 426 0.75 -6.21 -2.58
CA TYR A 426 1.52 -5.43 -1.61
C TYR A 426 2.87 -6.06 -1.26
N TYR A 427 2.88 -7.30 -0.79
CA TYR A 427 4.06 -7.83 -0.12
C TYR A 427 5.24 -8.05 -1.09
N ALA A 428 5.00 -8.62 -2.27
CA ALA A 428 6.01 -8.76 -3.32
C ALA A 428 6.60 -7.42 -3.81
N PRO A 429 5.81 -6.39 -4.13
CA PRO A 429 6.36 -5.08 -4.47
C PRO A 429 7.08 -4.41 -3.30
N ASN A 430 6.56 -4.52 -2.06
CA ASN A 430 7.17 -3.89 -0.88
C ASN A 430 8.52 -4.52 -0.53
N THR A 431 8.63 -5.85 -0.51
CA THR A 431 9.90 -6.57 -0.31
C THR A 431 10.97 -6.16 -1.33
N ILE A 432 10.61 -6.04 -2.61
CA ILE A 432 11.55 -5.63 -3.66
C ILE A 432 11.98 -4.17 -3.48
N LYS A 433 11.05 -3.28 -3.13
CA LYS A 433 11.36 -1.89 -2.79
C LYS A 433 12.36 -1.82 -1.63
N MET A 434 12.13 -2.58 -0.56
CA MET A 434 13.03 -2.61 0.61
C MET A 434 14.43 -3.13 0.27
N LEU A 435 14.53 -4.13 -0.62
CA LEU A 435 15.80 -4.61 -1.13
C LEU A 435 16.51 -3.56 -2.00
N GLY A 436 15.77 -2.92 -2.93
CA GLY A 436 16.32 -1.86 -3.78
C GLY A 436 16.76 -0.62 -2.99
N ASN A 437 16.02 -0.25 -1.94
CA ASN A 437 16.41 0.85 -1.04
C ASN A 437 17.69 0.54 -0.26
N GLU A 438 17.96 -0.72 0.11
CA GLU A 438 19.26 -1.11 0.70
C GLU A 438 20.42 -0.85 -0.27
N GLU A 439 20.26 -1.22 -1.54
CA GLU A 439 21.27 -0.95 -2.57
C GLU A 439 21.45 0.54 -2.82
N ARG A 440 20.34 1.31 -2.86
CA ARG A 440 20.38 2.77 -3.01
C ARG A 440 21.10 3.43 -1.85
N ARG A 441 20.84 3.04 -0.60
CA ARG A 441 21.58 3.50 0.59
C ARG A 441 23.08 3.25 0.46
N ARG A 442 23.47 2.03 0.05
CA ARG A 442 24.89 1.68 -0.14
C ARG A 442 25.57 2.51 -1.22
N ASN A 443 24.81 3.01 -2.19
CA ASN A 443 25.28 3.83 -3.29
C ASN A 443 25.02 5.34 -3.09
N ASN A 444 24.61 5.79 -1.90
CA ASN A 444 24.23 7.18 -1.59
C ASN A 444 23.17 7.77 -2.55
N GLN A 445 22.20 6.96 -2.96
CA GLN A 445 21.08 7.36 -3.81
C GLN A 445 19.80 7.59 -2.97
N PRO A 446 18.90 8.49 -3.41
CA PRO A 446 17.64 8.74 -2.69
C PRO A 446 16.76 7.49 -2.68
N GLU A 447 16.17 7.19 -1.52
CA GLU A 447 15.25 6.07 -1.35
C GLU A 447 13.88 6.34 -1.97
N HIS A 448 13.15 5.27 -2.29
CA HIS A 448 11.76 5.36 -2.71
C HIS A 448 10.85 5.13 -1.49
N ASP A 449 10.07 6.14 -1.11
CA ASP A 449 9.23 6.07 0.10
C ASP A 449 7.81 5.54 -0.14
N THR A 450 7.18 5.84 -1.28
CA THR A 450 5.73 5.64 -1.42
C THR A 450 5.36 4.36 -2.16
N PHE A 451 4.77 3.42 -1.41
CA PHE A 451 4.23 2.15 -1.90
C PHE A 451 3.10 2.32 -2.94
N PHE A 452 2.31 3.40 -2.88
CA PHE A 452 1.16 3.67 -3.76
C PHE A 452 1.50 4.33 -5.11
N ARG A 453 2.76 4.25 -5.58
CA ARG A 453 3.08 4.68 -6.94
C ARG A 453 2.90 3.53 -7.91
N ALA A 454 2.19 3.79 -9.02
CA ALA A 454 2.19 2.94 -10.21
C ALA A 454 3.62 2.55 -10.66
N ASP A 455 4.64 3.34 -10.26
CA ASP A 455 6.06 3.08 -10.48
C ASP A 455 6.55 1.73 -9.91
N ALA A 456 6.02 1.26 -8.78
CA ALA A 456 6.44 -0.03 -8.19
C ALA A 456 6.11 -1.23 -9.10
N TRP A 457 5.06 -1.09 -9.92
CA TRP A 457 4.66 -2.07 -10.92
C TRP A 457 5.14 -1.73 -12.32
N ASN A 458 5.86 -0.63 -12.52
CA ASN A 458 6.30 -0.22 -13.84
C ASN A 458 7.47 -1.11 -14.32
N PRO A 459 7.30 -1.97 -15.34
CA PRO A 459 8.35 -2.88 -15.80
C PRO A 459 9.56 -2.17 -16.42
N PHE A 460 9.45 -0.88 -16.71
CA PHE A 460 10.53 -0.05 -17.24
C PHE A 460 11.39 0.59 -16.15
N LYS A 461 11.02 0.47 -14.87
CA LYS A 461 11.84 0.88 -13.72
C LYS A 461 12.58 -0.33 -13.14
N PRO A 462 13.75 -0.15 -12.48
CA PRO A 462 14.55 -1.27 -11.96
C PRO A 462 13.76 -2.20 -11.03
N ASP A 463 13.06 -1.64 -10.03
CA ASP A 463 12.30 -2.42 -9.04
C ASP A 463 11.13 -3.16 -9.73
N GLY A 464 10.35 -2.47 -10.57
CA GLY A 464 9.25 -3.09 -11.31
C GLY A 464 9.72 -4.12 -12.34
N ARG A 465 10.88 -3.94 -12.97
CA ARG A 465 11.50 -4.96 -13.84
C ARG A 465 11.86 -6.21 -13.03
N SER A 466 12.45 -6.04 -11.84
CA SER A 466 12.74 -7.15 -10.93
C SER A 466 11.46 -7.86 -10.47
N LEU A 467 10.39 -7.11 -10.18
CA LEU A 467 9.08 -7.67 -9.84
C LEU A 467 8.49 -8.49 -10.98
N TRP A 468 8.41 -7.94 -12.19
CA TRP A 468 7.79 -8.62 -13.33
C TRP A 468 8.58 -9.86 -13.77
N PHE A 469 9.87 -9.71 -14.05
CA PHE A 469 10.67 -10.80 -14.62
C PHE A 469 11.22 -11.74 -13.55
N GLY A 470 11.46 -11.24 -12.34
CA GLY A 470 11.96 -12.03 -11.24
C GLY A 470 10.86 -12.74 -10.47
N SER A 471 9.61 -12.26 -10.48
CA SER A 471 8.54 -12.84 -9.68
C SER A 471 7.25 -13.13 -10.46
N TYR A 472 6.61 -12.12 -11.03
CA TYR A 472 5.25 -12.28 -11.59
C TYR A 472 5.19 -13.18 -12.81
N LEU A 473 6.00 -12.93 -13.85
CA LEU A 473 5.97 -13.72 -15.08
C LEU A 473 6.35 -15.18 -14.84
N PRO A 474 7.42 -15.52 -14.09
CA PRO A 474 7.69 -16.90 -13.73
C PRO A 474 6.53 -17.55 -12.98
N TYR A 475 5.98 -16.87 -11.96
CA TYR A 475 4.88 -17.42 -11.17
C TYR A 475 3.63 -17.65 -12.02
N ILE A 476 3.22 -16.65 -12.80
CA ILE A 476 2.06 -16.73 -13.68
C ILE A 476 2.26 -17.84 -14.71
N GLY A 477 3.42 -17.88 -15.36
CA GLY A 477 3.75 -18.88 -16.38
C GLY A 477 3.70 -20.30 -15.83
N VAL A 478 4.30 -20.56 -14.67
CA VAL A 478 4.25 -21.90 -14.07
C VAL A 478 2.85 -22.23 -13.56
N ARG A 479 2.24 -21.31 -12.80
CA ARG A 479 1.05 -21.59 -12.00
C ARG A 479 -0.24 -21.62 -12.80
N PHE A 480 -0.37 -20.71 -13.76
CA PHE A 480 -1.61 -20.51 -14.50
C PHE A 480 -1.52 -20.91 -15.97
N ILE A 481 -0.32 -21.27 -16.46
CA ILE A 481 -0.14 -21.75 -17.84
C ILE A 481 0.40 -23.18 -17.85
N LEU A 482 1.62 -23.41 -17.37
CA LEU A 482 2.27 -24.72 -17.45
C LEU A 482 1.55 -25.80 -16.64
N LEU A 483 1.19 -25.52 -15.39
CA LEU A 483 0.49 -26.49 -14.53
C LEU A 483 -0.88 -26.90 -15.10
N PRO A 484 -1.78 -25.97 -15.48
CA PRO A 484 -3.01 -26.33 -16.18
C PRO A 484 -2.76 -27.08 -17.49
N ALA A 485 -1.74 -26.69 -18.27
CA ALA A 485 -1.43 -27.34 -19.55
C ALA A 485 -1.01 -28.82 -19.41
N LEU A 486 -0.52 -29.26 -18.24
CA LEU A 486 -0.25 -30.68 -17.98
C LEU A 486 -1.50 -31.55 -18.06
N PHE A 487 -2.69 -30.97 -17.96
CA PHE A 487 -3.98 -31.66 -18.05
C PHE A 487 -4.53 -31.72 -19.48
N LEU A 488 -3.79 -31.23 -20.48
CA LEU A 488 -4.18 -31.29 -21.90
C LEU A 488 -4.53 -32.71 -22.39
N PRO A 489 -3.85 -33.80 -21.94
CA PRO A 489 -4.25 -35.17 -22.30
C PRO A 489 -5.66 -35.57 -21.84
N LEU A 490 -6.24 -34.85 -20.87
CA LEU A 490 -7.61 -35.04 -20.37
C LEU A 490 -8.62 -34.09 -21.06
N GLY A 491 -8.18 -33.30 -22.03
CA GLY A 491 -9.01 -32.35 -22.79
C GLY A 491 -8.90 -30.90 -22.31
N MET A 492 -9.37 -29.97 -23.15
CA MET A 492 -9.31 -28.52 -22.85
C MET A 492 -10.17 -28.13 -21.64
N GLU A 493 -11.26 -28.85 -21.40
CA GLU A 493 -12.10 -28.64 -20.20
C GLU A 493 -11.32 -28.90 -18.91
N ALA A 494 -10.53 -29.98 -18.85
CA ALA A 494 -9.67 -30.28 -17.71
C ALA A 494 -8.63 -29.17 -17.48
N VAL A 495 -8.04 -28.64 -18.55
CA VAL A 495 -7.11 -27.50 -18.47
C VAL A 495 -7.79 -26.28 -17.86
N MET A 496 -8.98 -25.92 -18.34
CA MET A 496 -9.74 -24.77 -17.83
C MET A 496 -10.18 -24.96 -16.37
N ASN A 497 -10.60 -26.16 -15.99
CA ASN A 497 -10.97 -26.49 -14.61
C ASN A 497 -9.78 -26.31 -13.66
N VAL A 498 -8.59 -26.79 -14.04
CA VAL A 498 -7.37 -26.62 -13.25
C VAL A 498 -6.92 -25.15 -13.19
N PHE A 499 -7.10 -24.39 -14.28
CA PHE A 499 -6.86 -22.96 -14.29
C PHE A 499 -7.76 -22.23 -13.27
N TYR A 500 -9.08 -22.45 -13.32
CA TYR A 500 -10.03 -21.84 -12.36
C TYR A 500 -9.75 -22.26 -10.91
N ALA A 501 -9.50 -23.55 -10.67
CA ALA A 501 -9.13 -24.05 -9.36
C ALA A 501 -7.80 -23.43 -8.87
N SER A 502 -6.84 -23.19 -9.75
CA SER A 502 -5.57 -22.55 -9.39
C SER A 502 -5.74 -21.09 -9.04
N LEU A 503 -6.60 -20.34 -9.75
CA LEU A 503 -6.95 -18.96 -9.41
C LEU A 503 -7.62 -18.88 -8.04
N LEU A 504 -8.60 -19.76 -7.79
CA LEU A 504 -9.29 -19.80 -6.50
C LEU A 504 -8.35 -20.24 -5.37
N ALA A 505 -7.46 -21.20 -5.64
CA ALA A 505 -6.44 -21.63 -4.68
C ALA A 505 -5.48 -20.49 -4.34
N GLU A 506 -5.15 -19.62 -5.29
CA GLU A 506 -4.34 -18.43 -5.04
C GLU A 506 -5.07 -17.47 -4.09
N PHE A 507 -6.34 -17.18 -4.36
CA PHE A 507 -7.16 -16.33 -3.51
C PHE A 507 -7.28 -16.91 -2.09
N PHE A 508 -7.58 -18.19 -1.95
CA PHE A 508 -7.62 -18.89 -0.66
C PHE A 508 -6.27 -18.87 0.05
N ALA A 509 -5.15 -19.04 -0.69
CA ALA A 509 -3.82 -19.04 -0.10
C ALA A 509 -3.46 -17.66 0.46
N ASN A 510 -3.83 -16.59 -0.25
CA ASN A 510 -3.65 -15.22 0.21
C ASN A 510 -4.53 -14.91 1.42
N LEU A 511 -5.81 -15.29 1.40
CA LEU A 511 -6.71 -15.05 2.52
C LEU A 511 -6.28 -15.80 3.79
N HIS A 512 -5.87 -17.07 3.65
CA HIS A 512 -5.42 -17.88 4.79
C HIS A 512 -4.05 -17.42 5.29
N SER A 513 -3.09 -17.05 4.42
CA SER A 513 -1.84 -16.43 4.89
C SER A 513 -2.09 -15.08 5.58
N PHE A 514 -2.93 -14.22 5.02
CA PHE A 514 -3.33 -12.96 5.65
C PHE A 514 -3.89 -13.21 7.05
N LEU A 515 -4.85 -14.14 7.17
CA LEU A 515 -5.51 -14.50 8.43
C LEU A 515 -4.54 -14.92 9.54
N VAL A 516 -3.45 -15.62 9.21
CA VAL A 516 -2.55 -16.21 10.22
C VAL A 516 -1.27 -15.42 10.46
N ILE A 517 -0.98 -14.40 9.65
CA ILE A 517 0.23 -13.57 9.78
C ILE A 517 -0.14 -12.19 10.31
N VAL A 518 -1.06 -11.52 9.63
CA VAL A 518 -1.31 -10.09 9.76
C VAL A 518 -1.94 -9.75 11.12
N PRO A 519 -2.95 -10.48 11.62
CA PRO A 519 -3.60 -10.13 12.88
C PRO A 519 -2.75 -10.34 14.15
N ASN A 520 -1.58 -10.96 14.04
CA ASN A 520 -0.69 -11.21 15.18
C ASN A 520 0.13 -10.00 15.62
N HIS A 521 0.30 -9.01 14.77
CA HIS A 521 1.12 -7.81 15.05
C HIS A 521 0.35 -6.52 14.77
N SER A 522 -0.97 -6.57 14.63
CA SER A 522 -1.76 -5.41 14.22
C SER A 522 -3.17 -5.42 14.77
N ALA A 523 -3.35 -4.71 15.87
CA ALA A 523 -4.65 -4.34 16.43
C ALA A 523 -4.46 -3.19 17.43
N ASP A 524 -5.56 -2.61 17.88
CA ASP A 524 -5.62 -1.47 18.81
C ASP A 524 -5.06 -1.72 20.21
N ASP A 525 -4.74 -2.97 20.54
CA ASP A 525 -4.05 -3.36 21.77
C ASP A 525 -2.55 -3.68 21.58
N ILE A 526 -2.02 -3.42 20.39
CA ILE A 526 -0.61 -3.56 20.04
C ILE A 526 0.06 -2.19 20.02
N TYR A 527 1.29 -2.16 20.52
CA TYR A 527 2.07 -0.94 20.64
C TYR A 527 2.85 -0.62 19.36
N ARG A 528 2.84 0.65 18.98
CA ARG A 528 3.74 1.28 18.00
C ARG A 528 4.79 2.10 18.74
N PHE A 529 6.03 2.07 18.27
CA PHE A 529 7.17 2.73 18.90
C PHE A 529 7.79 3.76 17.95
N GLU A 530 7.89 5.03 18.35
CA GLU A 530 8.46 6.08 17.48
C GLU A 530 9.99 6.04 17.42
N GLU A 531 10.64 5.56 18.49
CA GLU A 531 12.10 5.50 18.59
C GLU A 531 12.64 4.06 18.52
N PRO A 532 13.83 3.83 17.94
CA PRO A 532 14.51 2.54 18.00
C PRO A 532 14.80 2.07 19.43
N GLY A 533 14.71 0.76 19.67
CA GLY A 533 15.07 0.17 20.96
C GLY A 533 16.54 0.43 21.33
N LYS A 534 16.80 0.80 22.60
CA LYS A 534 18.13 1.20 23.10
C LYS A 534 18.86 0.07 23.82
N SER A 535 18.12 -0.93 24.31
CA SER A 535 18.69 -2.06 25.05
C SER A 535 18.18 -3.42 24.53
N ARG A 536 18.92 -4.49 24.86
CA ARG A 536 18.50 -5.86 24.53
C ARG A 536 17.23 -6.27 25.29
N GLY A 537 17.07 -5.79 26.52
CA GLY A 537 15.87 -6.03 27.31
C GLY A 537 14.65 -5.34 26.73
N GLU A 538 14.83 -4.09 26.30
CA GLU A 538 13.80 -3.34 25.59
C GLU A 538 13.42 -4.02 24.26
N PHE A 539 14.40 -4.52 23.50
CA PHE A 539 14.14 -5.31 22.30
C PHE A 539 13.22 -6.50 22.59
N TYR A 540 13.50 -7.30 23.62
CA TYR A 540 12.64 -8.44 24.00
C TYR A 540 11.27 -8.01 24.52
N LEU A 541 11.21 -6.95 25.32
CA LEU A 541 9.96 -6.38 25.77
C LEU A 541 9.06 -6.02 24.59
N ARG A 542 9.60 -5.30 23.60
CA ARG A 542 8.90 -4.90 22.37
C ARG A 542 8.42 -6.11 21.58
N GLN A 543 9.23 -7.18 21.44
CA GLN A 543 8.78 -8.41 20.78
C GLN A 543 7.58 -9.06 21.50
N ILE A 544 7.57 -9.05 22.84
CA ILE A 544 6.49 -9.64 23.65
C ILE A 544 5.21 -8.82 23.56
N ILE A 545 5.30 -7.50 23.76
CA ILE A 545 4.10 -6.63 23.82
C ILE A 545 3.59 -6.20 22.43
N GLY A 546 4.45 -6.30 21.41
CA GLY A 546 4.18 -5.99 20.01
C GLY A 546 3.56 -7.16 19.22
N THR A 547 3.46 -8.36 19.82
CA THR A 547 2.90 -9.55 19.15
C THR A 547 1.87 -10.28 20.00
N VAL A 548 1.07 -11.13 19.35
CA VAL A 548 0.04 -11.96 19.98
C VAL A 548 0.14 -13.38 19.46
N ASN A 549 -0.10 -14.35 20.33
CA ASN A 549 -0.21 -15.76 19.95
C ASN A 549 -1.66 -16.16 19.66
N TYR A 550 -1.85 -17.18 18.83
CA TYR A 550 -3.16 -17.80 18.64
C TYR A 550 -3.36 -19.03 19.52
N ASN A 551 -4.41 -19.81 19.25
CA ASN A 551 -4.54 -21.15 19.82
C ASN A 551 -3.35 -22.03 19.40
N THR A 552 -2.70 -22.65 20.38
CA THR A 552 -1.46 -23.43 20.24
C THR A 552 -1.61 -24.84 20.81
N GLY A 553 -0.63 -25.72 20.54
CA GLY A 553 -0.43 -26.93 21.33
C GLY A 553 -0.83 -28.24 20.64
N SER A 554 -1.05 -28.22 19.32
CA SER A 554 -1.21 -29.46 18.55
C SER A 554 -0.70 -29.30 17.13
N ASN A 555 0.04 -30.30 16.63
CA ASN A 555 0.62 -30.26 15.29
C ASN A 555 -0.40 -29.95 14.18
N THR A 556 -1.66 -30.35 14.33
CA THR A 556 -2.70 -30.05 13.34
C THR A 556 -3.10 -28.58 13.36
N VAL A 557 -3.35 -28.02 14.55
CA VAL A 557 -3.67 -26.59 14.70
C VAL A 557 -2.49 -25.72 14.30
N ASP A 558 -1.29 -26.09 14.74
CA ASP A 558 -0.06 -25.35 14.49
C ASP A 558 0.28 -25.37 13.00
N PHE A 559 0.13 -26.52 12.33
CA PHE A 559 0.28 -26.63 10.87
C PHE A 559 -0.69 -25.71 10.11
N LEU A 560 -1.96 -25.68 10.49
CA LEU A 560 -2.95 -24.81 9.86
C LEU A 560 -2.69 -23.32 10.13
N HIS A 561 -2.07 -22.97 11.26
CA HIS A 561 -1.57 -21.61 11.50
C HIS A 561 -0.18 -21.34 10.91
N GLY A 562 0.40 -22.30 10.19
CA GLY A 562 1.75 -22.17 9.63
C GLY A 562 2.86 -22.07 10.67
N TRP A 563 2.59 -22.51 11.91
CA TRP A 563 3.43 -22.35 13.10
C TRP A 563 3.66 -20.89 13.51
N LEU A 564 2.92 -19.95 12.92
CA LEU A 564 2.92 -18.53 13.28
C LEU A 564 1.93 -18.21 14.40
N ASN A 565 1.21 -19.20 14.91
CA ASN A 565 0.45 -19.06 16.15
C ASN A 565 1.33 -18.89 17.40
N TYR A 566 2.65 -19.06 17.26
CA TYR A 566 3.68 -18.80 18.26
C TYR A 566 4.47 -17.52 17.93
N GLN A 567 3.78 -16.42 17.62
CA GLN A 567 4.39 -15.17 17.19
C GLN A 567 5.38 -14.60 18.23
N VAL A 568 5.06 -14.65 19.52
CA VAL A 568 5.97 -14.16 20.57
C VAL A 568 7.29 -14.94 20.54
N GLU A 569 7.23 -16.27 20.56
CA GLU A 569 8.43 -17.12 20.50
C GLU A 569 9.16 -16.97 19.15
N HIS A 570 8.42 -16.79 18.07
CA HIS A 570 8.96 -16.56 16.74
C HIS A 570 9.81 -15.28 16.68
N HIS A 571 9.33 -14.18 17.25
CA HIS A 571 10.06 -12.91 17.27
C HIS A 571 11.22 -12.89 18.26
N LEU A 572 11.09 -13.57 19.41
CA LEU A 572 12.20 -13.73 20.35
C LEU A 572 13.31 -14.62 19.77
N PHE A 573 12.93 -15.68 19.03
CA PHE A 573 13.84 -16.72 18.56
C PHE A 573 13.54 -17.17 17.11
N PRO A 574 13.71 -16.30 16.11
CA PRO A 574 13.32 -16.60 14.73
C PRO A 574 14.10 -17.77 14.11
N ALA A 575 15.37 -17.94 14.50
CA ALA A 575 16.26 -18.96 13.97
C ALA A 575 16.18 -20.31 14.72
N LEU A 576 15.04 -20.64 15.34
CA LEU A 576 14.81 -21.94 15.97
C LEU A 576 13.84 -22.81 15.14
N PRO A 577 13.99 -24.15 15.16
CA PRO A 577 13.03 -25.06 14.53
C PRO A 577 11.61 -24.86 15.04
N LEU A 578 10.62 -25.08 14.16
CA LEU A 578 9.21 -24.83 14.47
C LEU A 578 8.72 -25.58 15.72
N ASN A 579 9.12 -26.85 15.88
CA ASN A 579 8.74 -27.68 17.02
C ASN A 579 9.35 -27.22 18.35
N HIS A 580 10.36 -26.34 18.33
CA HIS A 580 10.89 -25.74 19.56
C HIS A 580 9.93 -24.68 20.11
N TYR A 581 9.09 -24.04 19.28
CA TYR A 581 8.10 -23.05 19.73
C TYR A 581 7.08 -23.64 20.70
N GLN A 582 6.63 -24.87 20.44
CA GLN A 582 5.77 -25.64 21.36
C GLN A 582 6.41 -25.82 22.74
N ALA A 583 7.71 -26.12 22.79
CA ALA A 583 8.44 -26.31 24.04
C ALA A 583 8.78 -24.99 24.75
N MET A 584 8.99 -23.91 23.98
CA MET A 584 9.30 -22.57 24.51
C MET A 584 8.14 -21.90 25.19
N GLN A 585 6.95 -22.01 24.59
CA GLN A 585 5.81 -21.19 25.01
C GLN A 585 5.52 -21.24 26.52
N PRO A 586 5.48 -22.41 27.19
CA PRO A 586 5.25 -22.46 28.63
C PRO A 586 6.33 -21.73 29.44
N VAL A 587 7.59 -21.81 29.00
CA VAL A 587 8.73 -21.16 29.66
C VAL A 587 8.69 -19.63 29.44
N VAL A 588 8.39 -19.19 28.21
CA VAL A 588 8.23 -17.76 27.90
C VAL A 588 7.08 -17.16 28.71
N LYS A 589 5.95 -17.87 28.84
CA LYS A 589 4.83 -17.44 29.72
C LYS A 589 5.26 -17.23 31.17
N GLN A 590 6.04 -18.17 31.74
CA GLN A 590 6.53 -18.04 33.11
C GLN A 590 7.45 -16.83 33.28
N VAL A 591 8.31 -16.53 32.29
CA VAL A 591 9.14 -15.32 32.31
C VAL A 591 8.27 -14.06 32.20
N CYS A 592 7.27 -14.03 31.32
CA CYS A 592 6.34 -12.90 31.26
C CYS A 592 5.60 -12.69 32.58
N GLU A 593 5.12 -13.76 33.23
CA GLU A 593 4.48 -13.69 34.55
C GLU A 593 5.44 -13.14 35.62
N LYS A 594 6.69 -13.62 35.65
CA LYS A 594 7.74 -13.12 36.56
C LYS A 594 7.95 -11.62 36.41
N HIS A 595 7.97 -11.12 35.18
CA HIS A 595 8.21 -9.71 34.84
C HIS A 595 6.94 -8.87 34.74
N GLN A 596 5.77 -9.42 35.09
CA GLN A 596 4.46 -8.75 35.00
C GLN A 596 4.14 -8.23 33.59
N LEU A 597 4.62 -8.92 32.55
CA LEU A 597 4.39 -8.57 31.15
C LEU A 597 3.10 -9.21 30.62
N PRO A 598 2.34 -8.50 29.78
CA PRO A 598 1.16 -9.08 29.14
C PRO A 598 1.57 -10.11 28.10
N TYR A 599 1.34 -11.40 28.38
CA TYR A 599 1.43 -12.47 27.37
C TYR A 599 0.05 -12.69 26.75
N ARG A 600 -0.17 -12.18 25.54
CA ARG A 600 -1.47 -12.25 24.87
C ARG A 600 -1.60 -13.53 24.05
N GLN A 601 -2.71 -14.24 24.26
CA GLN A 601 -3.07 -15.41 23.48
C GLN A 601 -4.57 -15.40 23.18
N GLU A 602 -4.95 -15.29 21.91
CA GLU A 602 -6.35 -15.05 21.51
C GLU A 602 -6.78 -15.86 20.27
N SER A 603 -8.08 -15.91 19.99
CA SER A 603 -8.58 -16.54 18.75
C SER A 603 -8.18 -15.74 17.52
N VAL A 604 -7.74 -16.45 16.46
CA VAL A 604 -7.40 -15.85 15.16
C VAL A 604 -8.54 -14.99 14.59
N PHE A 605 -9.80 -15.38 14.78
CA PHE A 605 -10.95 -14.61 14.30
C PHE A 605 -11.21 -13.34 15.12
N LYS A 606 -10.90 -13.36 16.42
CA LYS A 606 -10.98 -12.16 17.26
C LYS A 606 -9.94 -11.15 16.78
N ARG A 607 -8.70 -11.60 16.61
CA ARG A 607 -7.60 -10.77 16.11
C ARG A 607 -7.93 -10.21 14.73
N LEU A 608 -8.39 -11.04 13.80
CA LEU A 608 -8.80 -10.61 12.46
C LEU A 608 -9.80 -9.46 12.52
N ARG A 609 -10.83 -9.54 13.35
CA ARG A 609 -11.82 -8.47 13.50
C ARG A 609 -11.17 -7.16 13.95
N MET A 610 -10.30 -7.21 14.96
CA MET A 610 -9.62 -6.02 15.48
C MET A 610 -8.67 -5.43 14.42
N THR A 611 -7.97 -6.27 13.67
CA THR A 611 -7.12 -5.84 12.54
C THR A 611 -7.94 -5.21 11.42
N LEU A 612 -9.11 -5.75 11.08
CA LEU A 612 -9.99 -5.15 10.08
C LEU A 612 -10.50 -3.78 10.55
N ASP A 613 -10.89 -3.65 11.82
CA ASP A 613 -11.31 -2.38 12.43
C ASP A 613 -10.17 -1.34 12.40
N LEU A 614 -8.93 -1.77 12.64
CA LEU A 614 -7.73 -0.95 12.45
C LEU A 614 -7.57 -0.56 10.96
N MET A 615 -7.59 -1.49 10.01
CA MET A 615 -7.37 -1.18 8.59
C MET A 615 -8.37 -0.18 8.01
N VAL A 616 -9.62 -0.21 8.46
CA VAL A 616 -10.66 0.72 7.97
C VAL A 616 -10.70 2.06 8.71
N GLY A 617 -9.89 2.23 9.77
CA GLY A 617 -9.76 3.47 10.54
C GLY A 617 -10.78 3.64 11.67
N LYS A 618 -11.34 2.53 12.20
CA LYS A 618 -12.21 2.60 13.40
C LYS A 618 -11.42 2.67 14.70
N THR A 619 -10.21 2.14 14.70
CA THR A 619 -9.32 2.10 15.87
C THR A 619 -7.91 2.54 15.49
N HIS A 620 -7.05 2.73 16.49
CA HIS A 620 -5.67 3.16 16.33
C HIS A 620 -4.74 2.29 17.17
N LEU A 621 -3.48 2.16 16.75
CA LEU A 621 -2.47 1.51 17.58
C LEU A 621 -2.14 2.35 18.83
N LEU A 622 -1.69 1.71 19.90
CA LEU A 622 -1.19 2.42 21.08
C LEU A 622 0.22 2.95 20.78
N VAL A 623 0.44 4.27 20.82
CA VAL A 623 1.75 4.85 20.51
C VAL A 623 2.57 5.09 21.78
N ILE A 624 3.80 4.59 21.83
CA ILE A 624 4.78 4.86 22.89
C ILE A 624 5.91 5.70 22.32
N LYS A 625 6.09 6.92 22.85
CA LYS A 625 7.19 7.82 22.49
C LYS A 625 8.49 7.49 23.24
N HIS A 626 8.39 7.07 24.51
CA HIS A 626 9.52 6.61 25.34
C HIS A 626 9.10 5.35 26.12
N ALA A 627 9.82 4.25 25.92
CA ALA A 627 9.57 2.96 26.58
C ALA A 627 10.41 2.76 27.85
#